data_AF-A0A699ZIY3-F1
#
_entry.id   AF-A0A699ZIY3-F1
#
_cell.length_a   1.000
_cell.length_b   1.000
_cell.length_c   1.000
_cell.angle_alpha   90.00
_cell.angle_beta   90.00
_cell.angle_gamma   90.00
#
_symmetry.space_group_name_H-M   'P 1'
#
loop_
_entity.id
_entity.type
_entity.pdbx_description
1 polymer ?
#
loop_
_entity_poly.entity_id
_entity_poly.type
_entity_poly.pdbx_seq_one_letter_code
_entity_poly.pdbx_strand_id
1 'polypeptide(L)'
;MEDNSGALVRDDLDALLKALPEDIRGPLSQHPNRAELLEVVMDLGRRPEARFQGVPGGEYLRDAEVTAEDLAAAAAAVGEFGNDNRAGITSTLHRISCIRNRQNGIVGLTCRVGRAVTGHTDMIRDLVESGHSLLLLGRPGVGKTTVVRELARVLADQANKRVVIVDTSNEIGGDGDVPHPAIGNARRMQVPDTNKQHLVMIEAVENHMPQVVIVDEIGTGSVVSLRAAEDEALACRTIAERGVVLIGTAHGRLLENLIKNPTLS
;
A
#
# COMPACT_ATOMS: atom_id res chain seq x y z
N MET A 1 25.15 -10.66 23.31
CA MET A 1 24.65 -10.14 22.03
C MET A 1 23.72 -11.20 21.50
N GLU A 2 22.43 -11.07 21.81
CA GLU A 2 21.42 -11.96 21.24
C GLU A 2 21.13 -11.46 19.82
N ASP A 3 21.40 -12.35 18.87
CA ASP A 3 21.00 -12.21 17.48
C ASP A 3 19.46 -12.30 17.42
N ASN A 4 18.80 -11.15 17.53
CA ASN A 4 17.37 -11.00 17.30
C ASN A 4 17.15 -10.39 15.91
N SER A 5 17.73 -11.01 14.88
CA SER A 5 17.55 -10.67 13.46
C SER A 5 16.27 -11.30 12.85
N GLY A 6 15.27 -11.56 13.68
CA GLY A 6 13.98 -12.07 13.23
C GLY A 6 13.15 -10.95 12.59
N ALA A 7 12.60 -11.22 11.40
CA ALA A 7 11.59 -10.36 10.80
C ALA A 7 10.37 -10.28 11.72
N LEU A 8 9.95 -9.08 12.08
CA LEU A 8 8.68 -8.86 12.79
C LEU A 8 7.58 -8.68 11.75
N VAL A 9 6.60 -9.58 11.76
CA VAL A 9 5.40 -9.48 10.92
C VAL A 9 4.25 -8.93 11.76
N ARG A 10 3.70 -7.79 11.34
CA ARG A 10 2.43 -7.26 11.84
C ARG A 10 1.40 -7.36 10.73
N ASP A 11 0.30 -8.06 11.00
CA ASP A 11 -0.75 -8.29 10.01
C ASP A 11 -2.10 -7.67 10.37
N ASP A 12 -2.31 -7.25 11.63
CA ASP A 12 -3.57 -6.69 12.15
C ASP A 12 -4.82 -7.52 11.79
N LEU A 13 -4.65 -8.82 11.55
CA LEU A 13 -5.65 -9.67 10.90
C LEU A 13 -7.00 -9.69 11.62
N ASP A 14 -7.00 -9.56 12.95
CA ASP A 14 -8.23 -9.47 13.74
C ASP A 14 -9.13 -8.29 13.32
N ALA A 15 -8.56 -7.18 12.86
CA ALA A 15 -9.30 -6.03 12.37
C ALA A 15 -10.06 -6.38 11.08
N LEU A 16 -9.41 -7.06 10.13
CA LEU A 16 -10.07 -7.56 8.92
C LEU A 16 -11.16 -8.56 9.25
N LEU A 17 -10.87 -9.53 10.12
CA LEU A 17 -11.83 -10.57 10.49
C LEU A 17 -13.08 -10.00 11.15
N LYS A 18 -12.96 -8.92 11.93
CA LYS A 18 -14.12 -8.20 12.51
C LYS A 18 -15.01 -7.52 11.48
N ALA A 19 -14.48 -7.20 10.30
CA ALA A 19 -15.26 -6.62 9.21
C ALA A 19 -16.06 -7.68 8.44
N LEU A 20 -15.82 -8.97 8.67
CA LEU A 20 -16.53 -10.06 7.99
C LEU A 20 -17.75 -10.52 8.81
N PRO A 21 -18.81 -11.04 8.14
CA PRO A 21 -19.91 -11.72 8.81
C PRO A 21 -19.42 -12.81 9.77
N GLU A 22 -20.14 -13.02 10.87
CA GLU A 22 -19.69 -13.88 11.97
C GLU A 22 -19.39 -15.32 11.54
N ASP A 23 -20.22 -15.87 10.66
CA ASP A 23 -20.11 -17.24 10.16
C ASP A 23 -19.03 -17.41 9.08
N ILE A 24 -18.52 -16.32 8.51
CA ILE A 24 -17.29 -16.28 7.68
C ILE A 24 -16.06 -16.10 8.57
N ARG A 25 -16.17 -15.23 9.59
CA ARG A 25 -15.12 -14.92 10.56
C ARG A 25 -14.72 -16.13 11.42
N GLY A 26 -15.69 -16.91 11.88
CA GLY A 26 -15.48 -18.05 12.78
C GLY A 26 -14.49 -19.09 12.22
N PRO A 27 -14.75 -19.65 11.02
CA PRO A 27 -13.83 -20.59 10.36
C PRO A 27 -12.43 -20.04 10.17
N LEU A 28 -12.30 -18.76 9.77
CA LEU A 28 -11.00 -18.10 9.58
C LEU A 28 -10.22 -17.92 10.87
N SER A 29 -10.90 -17.59 11.97
CA SER A 29 -10.28 -17.34 13.27
C SER A 29 -9.63 -18.61 13.85
N GLN A 30 -10.20 -19.78 13.54
CA GLN A 30 -9.75 -21.08 14.02
C GLN A 30 -8.95 -21.87 12.97
N HIS A 31 -8.70 -21.27 11.81
CA HIS A 31 -8.08 -21.97 10.69
C HIS A 31 -6.61 -22.32 11.00
N PRO A 32 -6.15 -23.55 10.71
CA PRO A 32 -4.76 -23.95 10.96
C PRO A 32 -3.76 -23.08 10.19
N ASN A 33 -4.13 -22.62 9.00
CA ASN A 33 -3.30 -21.77 8.13
C ASN A 33 -3.66 -20.28 8.24
N ARG A 34 -4.27 -19.83 9.34
CA ARG A 34 -4.71 -18.44 9.51
C ARG A 34 -3.61 -17.41 9.21
N ALA A 35 -2.37 -17.68 9.63
CA ALA A 35 -1.22 -16.81 9.39
C ALA A 35 -0.89 -16.63 7.89
N GLU A 36 -1.28 -17.58 7.05
CA GLU A 36 -1.02 -17.61 5.61
C GLU A 36 -2.21 -17.06 4.78
N LEU A 37 -3.26 -16.54 5.42
CA LEU A 37 -4.43 -16.00 4.73
C LEU A 37 -4.03 -14.83 3.82
N LEU A 38 -4.35 -14.91 2.53
CA LEU A 38 -4.06 -13.87 1.55
C LEU A 38 -5.27 -12.96 1.35
N GLU A 39 -6.43 -13.55 1.10
CA GLU A 39 -7.66 -12.80 0.85
C GLU A 39 -8.91 -13.63 1.15
N VAL A 40 -10.01 -12.92 1.40
CA VAL A 40 -11.36 -13.48 1.47
C VAL A 40 -12.18 -12.88 0.33
N VAL A 41 -12.82 -13.74 -0.46
CA VAL A 41 -13.65 -13.37 -1.61
C VAL A 41 -15.11 -13.63 -1.27
N MET A 42 -15.94 -12.62 -1.46
CA MET A 42 -17.38 -12.67 -1.22
C MET A 42 -18.11 -12.15 -2.45
N ASP A 43 -18.77 -13.03 -3.21
CA ASP A 43 -19.53 -12.66 -4.40
C ASP A 43 -21.00 -13.01 -4.18
N LEU A 44 -21.91 -12.07 -4.48
CA LEU A 44 -23.35 -12.29 -4.35
C LEU A 44 -23.80 -13.56 -5.10
N GLY A 45 -24.49 -14.46 -4.41
CA GLY A 45 -24.94 -15.74 -4.98
C GLY A 45 -23.83 -16.78 -5.16
N ARG A 46 -22.70 -16.65 -4.46
CA ARG A 46 -21.62 -17.65 -4.41
C ARG A 46 -21.20 -17.93 -2.98
N ARG A 47 -20.59 -19.08 -2.75
CA ARG A 47 -20.00 -19.41 -1.45
C ARG A 47 -18.77 -18.54 -1.19
N PRO A 48 -18.61 -17.97 0.01
CA PRO A 48 -17.43 -17.19 0.35
C PRO A 48 -16.18 -18.08 0.40
N GLU A 49 -15.07 -17.57 -0.11
CA GLU A 49 -13.82 -18.32 -0.32
C GLU A 49 -12.65 -17.62 0.41
N ALA A 50 -11.80 -18.39 1.06
CA ALA A 50 -10.52 -17.92 1.59
C ALA A 50 -9.35 -18.48 0.78
N ARG A 51 -8.36 -17.64 0.49
CA ARG A 51 -7.16 -18.04 -0.24
C ARG A 51 -5.96 -17.98 0.69
N PHE A 52 -5.11 -19.00 0.62
CA PHE A 52 -3.93 -19.13 1.49
C PHE A 52 -2.66 -19.21 0.66
N GLN A 53 -1.55 -18.73 1.24
CA GLN A 53 -0.24 -18.80 0.60
C GLN A 53 0.16 -20.25 0.32
N GLY A 54 0.65 -20.50 -0.90
CA GLY A 54 1.11 -21.84 -1.31
C GLY A 54 0.00 -22.86 -1.61
N VAL A 55 -1.27 -22.51 -1.41
CA VAL A 55 -2.42 -23.37 -1.70
C VAL A 55 -3.09 -22.90 -2.99
N PRO A 56 -3.11 -23.72 -4.07
CA PRO A 56 -3.81 -23.36 -5.29
C PRO A 56 -5.33 -23.31 -5.09
N GLY A 57 -5.96 -22.23 -5.55
CA GLY A 57 -7.40 -22.00 -5.39
C GLY A 57 -7.75 -21.40 -4.04
N GLY A 58 -8.97 -21.65 -3.57
CA GLY A 58 -9.39 -21.24 -2.24
C GLY A 58 -10.35 -22.24 -1.61
N GLU A 59 -10.55 -22.05 -0.31
CA GLU A 59 -11.34 -22.91 0.55
C GLU A 59 -12.67 -22.22 0.87
N TYR A 60 -13.77 -22.94 0.69
CA TYR A 60 -15.08 -22.39 1.02
C TYR A 60 -15.26 -22.31 2.55
N LEU A 61 -15.70 -21.15 3.02
CA LEU A 61 -15.86 -20.87 4.44
C LEU A 61 -17.21 -21.35 4.99
N ARG A 62 -18.23 -21.41 4.13
CA ARG A 62 -19.55 -21.97 4.44
C ARG A 62 -20.24 -22.49 3.17
N ASP A 63 -21.30 -23.30 3.35
CA ASP A 63 -22.12 -23.81 2.24
C ASP A 63 -23.15 -22.80 1.73
N ALA A 64 -23.59 -21.88 2.59
CA ALA A 64 -24.53 -20.83 2.22
C ALA A 64 -23.86 -19.78 1.31
N GLU A 65 -24.58 -19.37 0.27
CA GLU A 65 -24.15 -18.30 -0.62
C GLU A 65 -24.11 -16.95 0.10
N VAL A 66 -23.24 -16.05 -0.36
CA VAL A 66 -23.16 -14.67 0.11
C VAL A 66 -24.40 -13.93 -0.36
N THR A 67 -25.03 -13.24 0.59
CA THR A 67 -26.23 -12.44 0.38
C THR A 67 -25.89 -10.96 0.23
N ALA A 68 -26.88 -10.16 -0.21
CA ALA A 68 -26.73 -8.70 -0.24
C ALA A 68 -26.53 -8.11 1.17
N GLU A 69 -27.09 -8.74 2.20
CA GLU A 69 -26.94 -8.35 3.60
C GLU A 69 -25.51 -8.58 4.11
N ASP A 70 -24.91 -9.73 3.76
CA ASP A 70 -23.50 -10.02 4.09
C ASP A 70 -22.56 -8.95 3.51
N LEU A 71 -22.76 -8.58 2.24
CA LEU A 71 -21.95 -7.56 1.57
C LEU A 71 -22.17 -6.17 2.17
N ALA A 72 -23.42 -5.82 2.51
CA ALA A 72 -23.75 -4.54 3.13
C ALA A 72 -23.14 -4.42 4.54
N ALA A 73 -23.21 -5.49 5.34
CA ALA A 73 -22.62 -5.54 6.67
C ALA A 73 -21.09 -5.38 6.60
N ALA A 74 -20.43 -6.11 5.69
CA ALA A 74 -18.99 -6.00 5.52
C ALA A 74 -18.55 -4.62 4.99
N ALA A 75 -19.29 -4.06 4.02
CA ALA A 75 -19.04 -2.72 3.50
C ALA A 75 -19.18 -1.64 4.59
N ALA A 76 -20.18 -1.75 5.46
CA ALA A 76 -20.39 -0.81 6.56
C ALA A 76 -19.26 -0.86 7.61
N ALA A 77 -18.58 -2.00 7.76
CA ALA A 77 -17.52 -2.18 8.75
C ALA A 77 -16.14 -1.63 8.31
N VAL A 78 -15.92 -1.43 7.00
CA VAL A 78 -14.61 -1.03 6.44
C VAL A 78 -14.49 0.46 6.16
N GLY A 79 -15.61 1.19 6.01
CA GLY A 79 -15.62 2.62 5.70
C GLY A 79 -16.06 2.93 4.27
N GLU A 80 -15.84 4.17 3.84
CA GLU A 80 -16.23 4.61 2.49
C GLU A 80 -15.28 4.09 1.42
N PHE A 81 -15.86 3.60 0.31
CA PHE A 81 -15.09 3.24 -0.87
C PHE A 81 -14.77 4.49 -1.68
N GLY A 82 -13.49 4.68 -2.01
CA GLY A 82 -13.02 5.74 -2.89
C GLY A 82 -13.44 5.54 -4.35
N ASN A 83 -13.04 6.49 -5.20
CA ASN A 83 -13.36 6.51 -6.63
C ASN A 83 -12.79 5.30 -7.40
N ASP A 84 -11.79 4.62 -6.85
CA ASP A 84 -11.16 3.42 -7.40
C ASP A 84 -11.83 2.12 -6.93
N ASN A 85 -12.97 2.22 -6.21
CA ASN A 85 -13.69 1.11 -5.58
C ASN A 85 -12.90 0.38 -4.49
N ARG A 86 -11.95 1.07 -3.85
CA ARG A 86 -11.19 0.52 -2.72
C ARG A 86 -11.52 1.27 -1.43
N ALA A 87 -11.49 0.52 -0.35
CA ALA A 87 -11.47 0.99 1.01
C ALA A 87 -10.38 0.20 1.74
N GLY A 88 -9.95 0.69 2.90
CA GLY A 88 -9.19 -0.12 3.83
C GLY A 88 -9.61 0.15 5.24
N ILE A 89 -9.10 -0.65 6.16
CA ILE A 89 -9.44 -0.54 7.57
C ILE A 89 -8.45 0.42 8.20
N THR A 90 -8.98 1.47 8.85
CA THR A 90 -8.19 2.54 9.46
C THR A 90 -7.01 2.00 10.27
N SER A 91 -5.82 2.56 10.03
CA SER A 91 -4.58 2.21 10.72
C SER A 91 -4.10 0.77 10.49
N THR A 92 -4.60 0.10 9.43
CA THR A 92 -4.11 -1.21 8.98
C THR A 92 -3.62 -1.11 7.53
N LEU A 93 -3.04 -2.20 7.03
CA LEU A 93 -2.68 -2.35 5.62
C LEU A 93 -3.70 -3.18 4.83
N HIS A 94 -4.83 -3.54 5.44
CA HIS A 94 -5.87 -4.33 4.79
C HIS A 94 -6.58 -3.52 3.71
N ARG A 95 -6.89 -4.20 2.60
CA ARG A 95 -7.55 -3.57 1.47
C ARG A 95 -8.80 -4.34 1.09
N ILE A 96 -9.90 -3.62 0.96
CA ILE A 96 -11.20 -4.14 0.57
C ILE A 96 -11.57 -3.49 -0.76
N SER A 97 -11.71 -4.31 -1.79
CA SER A 97 -12.11 -3.86 -3.12
C SER A 97 -13.52 -4.33 -3.41
N CYS A 98 -14.41 -3.40 -3.79
CA CYS A 98 -15.78 -3.76 -4.15
C CYS A 98 -15.95 -3.92 -5.66
N ILE A 99 -16.83 -4.84 -6.03
CA ILE A 99 -17.34 -5.01 -7.39
C ILE A 99 -18.73 -4.39 -7.40
N ARG A 100 -18.97 -3.47 -8.34
CA ARG A 100 -20.26 -2.79 -8.49
C ARG A 100 -21.01 -3.26 -9.73
N ASN A 101 -22.34 -3.35 -9.60
CA ASN A 101 -23.23 -3.57 -10.75
C ASN A 101 -23.49 -2.26 -11.52
N ARG A 102 -24.30 -2.32 -12.57
CA ARG A 102 -24.65 -1.16 -13.42
C ARG A 102 -25.41 -0.05 -12.70
N GLN A 103 -26.03 -0.36 -11.56
CA GLN A 103 -26.74 0.58 -10.70
C GLN A 103 -25.86 1.07 -9.53
N ASN A 104 -24.54 0.83 -9.60
CA ASN A 104 -23.55 1.20 -8.60
C ASN A 104 -23.68 0.45 -7.24
N GLY A 105 -24.53 -0.58 -7.16
CA GLY A 105 -24.67 -1.43 -5.99
C GLY A 105 -23.52 -2.43 -5.85
N ILE A 106 -23.04 -2.66 -4.63
CA ILE A 106 -21.98 -3.63 -4.34
C ILE A 106 -22.54 -5.05 -4.52
N VAL A 107 -21.88 -5.83 -5.38
CA VAL A 107 -22.23 -7.24 -5.68
C VAL A 107 -21.08 -8.21 -5.39
N GLY A 108 -19.93 -7.71 -4.95
CA GLY A 108 -18.84 -8.53 -4.47
C GLY A 108 -17.79 -7.72 -3.72
N LEU A 109 -17.03 -8.40 -2.87
CA LEU A 109 -15.93 -7.86 -2.08
C LEU A 109 -14.71 -8.79 -2.17
N THR A 110 -13.54 -8.20 -2.31
CA THR A 110 -12.24 -8.88 -2.12
C THR A 110 -11.53 -8.23 -0.94
N CYS A 111 -11.40 -8.95 0.15
CA CYS A 111 -10.80 -8.49 1.41
C CYS A 111 -9.38 -9.06 1.52
N ARG A 112 -8.37 -8.25 1.18
CA ARG A 112 -6.96 -8.64 1.18
C ARG A 112 -6.27 -8.36 2.51
N VAL A 113 -5.50 -9.34 2.97
CA VAL A 113 -4.68 -9.22 4.18
C VAL A 113 -3.42 -8.42 3.86
N GLY A 114 -3.30 -7.22 4.44
CA GLY A 114 -2.07 -6.44 4.39
C GLY A 114 -1.14 -6.85 5.52
N ARG A 115 0.16 -6.90 5.24
CA ARG A 115 1.19 -7.23 6.23
C ARG A 115 2.32 -6.22 6.16
N ALA A 116 2.79 -5.80 7.33
CA ALA A 116 4.03 -5.07 7.50
C ALA A 116 5.10 -6.04 7.99
N VAL A 117 6.22 -6.11 7.26
CA VAL A 117 7.40 -6.84 7.69
C VAL A 117 8.47 -5.80 8.02
N THR A 118 9.01 -5.85 9.24
CA THR A 118 10.08 -4.97 9.72
C THR A 118 11.21 -5.79 10.32
N GLY A 119 12.37 -5.17 10.56
CA GLY A 119 13.53 -5.84 11.20
C GLY A 119 14.63 -6.25 10.22
N HIS A 120 14.44 -6.06 8.92
CA HIS A 120 15.45 -6.32 7.89
C HIS A 120 16.36 -5.12 7.61
N THR A 121 16.74 -4.40 8.65
CA THR A 121 17.52 -3.14 8.53
C THR A 121 18.86 -3.36 7.82
N ASP A 122 19.49 -4.53 8.01
CA ASP A 122 20.79 -4.82 7.42
C ASP A 122 20.75 -4.94 5.90
N MET A 123 19.61 -5.31 5.30
CA MET A 123 19.45 -5.37 3.83
C MET A 123 19.43 -3.99 3.17
N ILE A 124 19.19 -2.93 3.93
CA ILE A 124 18.99 -1.57 3.41
C ILE A 124 19.96 -0.56 4.03
N ARG A 125 20.92 -1.02 4.85
CA ARG A 125 21.82 -0.16 5.61
C ARG A 125 22.66 0.72 4.70
N ASP A 126 23.27 0.13 3.69
CA ASP A 126 24.06 0.81 2.67
C ASP A 126 23.23 1.85 1.90
N LEU A 127 21.98 1.51 1.56
CA LEU A 127 21.04 2.43 0.90
C LEU A 127 20.75 3.65 1.78
N VAL A 128 20.48 3.44 3.07
CA VAL A 128 20.23 4.51 4.06
C VAL A 128 21.48 5.39 4.25
N GLU A 129 22.65 4.78 4.38
CA GLU A 129 23.92 5.48 4.63
C GLU A 129 24.42 6.26 3.41
N SER A 130 24.04 5.86 2.20
CA SER A 130 24.47 6.51 0.95
C SER A 130 24.07 8.00 0.88
N GLY A 131 22.94 8.37 1.48
CA GLY A 131 22.38 9.73 1.40
C GLY A 131 21.96 10.16 -0.01
N HIS A 132 21.97 9.25 -0.99
CA HIS A 132 21.58 9.53 -2.36
C HIS A 132 20.08 9.26 -2.58
N SER A 133 19.52 9.88 -3.60
CA SER A 133 18.19 9.53 -4.10
C SER A 133 18.18 8.09 -4.66
N LEU A 134 17.07 7.37 -4.45
CA LEU A 134 16.91 5.95 -4.77
C LEU A 134 15.64 5.71 -5.58
N LEU A 135 15.73 4.85 -6.60
CA LEU A 135 14.57 4.37 -7.35
C LEU A 135 14.53 2.85 -7.33
N LEU A 136 13.53 2.27 -6.65
CA LEU A 136 13.33 0.84 -6.54
C LEU A 136 12.52 0.31 -7.72
N LEU A 137 13.10 -0.60 -8.47
CA LEU A 137 12.55 -1.11 -9.72
C LEU A 137 12.18 -2.58 -9.61
N GLY A 138 11.01 -2.93 -10.14
CA GLY A 138 10.54 -4.30 -10.10
C GLY A 138 9.12 -4.46 -10.58
N ARG A 139 8.72 -5.69 -10.88
CA ARG A 139 7.34 -6.01 -11.25
C ARG A 139 6.38 -5.73 -10.07
N PRO A 140 5.07 -5.63 -10.31
CA PRO A 140 4.09 -5.65 -9.23
C PRO A 140 4.30 -6.86 -8.31
N GLY A 141 4.14 -6.68 -6.99
CA GLY A 141 4.17 -7.77 -6.01
C GLY A 141 5.55 -8.30 -5.60
N VAL A 142 6.67 -7.73 -6.07
CA VAL A 142 8.03 -8.22 -5.72
C VAL A 142 8.58 -7.70 -4.38
N GLY A 143 7.79 -6.98 -3.59
CA GLY A 143 8.20 -6.48 -2.27
C GLY A 143 8.83 -5.08 -2.24
N LYS A 144 8.71 -4.27 -3.32
CA LYS A 144 9.20 -2.87 -3.34
C LYS A 144 8.66 -2.04 -2.18
N THR A 145 7.35 -2.10 -1.95
CA THR A 145 6.67 -1.37 -0.88
C THR A 145 7.15 -1.78 0.50
N THR A 146 7.48 -3.07 0.70
CA THR A 146 8.08 -3.56 1.96
C THR A 146 9.42 -2.88 2.24
N VAL A 147 10.28 -2.77 1.23
CA VAL A 147 11.58 -2.09 1.35
C VAL A 147 11.39 -0.60 1.62
N VAL A 148 10.50 0.07 0.87
CA VAL A 148 10.22 1.51 1.07
C VAL A 148 9.69 1.81 2.47
N ARG A 149 8.78 0.98 2.97
CA ARG A 149 8.20 1.16 4.30
C ARG A 149 9.27 1.05 5.39
N GLU A 150 10.16 0.07 5.26
CA GLU A 150 11.27 -0.10 6.20
C GLU A 150 12.29 1.04 6.08
N LEU A 151 12.60 1.52 4.87
CA LEU A 151 13.42 2.72 4.65
C LEU A 151 12.82 3.94 5.35
N ALA A 152 11.51 4.18 5.19
CA ALA A 152 10.82 5.30 5.83
C ALA A 152 10.98 5.25 7.35
N ARG A 153 10.73 4.09 7.96
CA ARG A 153 10.84 3.87 9.40
C ARG A 153 12.26 4.07 9.90
N VAL A 154 13.25 3.47 9.24
CA VAL A 154 14.66 3.57 9.65
C VAL A 154 15.17 5.01 9.52
N LEU A 155 14.84 5.70 8.42
CA LEU A 155 15.23 7.08 8.20
C LEU A 155 14.59 8.02 9.24
N ALA A 156 13.31 7.82 9.55
CA ALA A 156 12.59 8.65 10.51
C ALA A 156 13.02 8.38 11.96
N ASP A 157 13.03 7.11 12.39
CA ASP A 157 13.20 6.76 13.81
C ASP A 157 14.66 6.60 14.23
N GLN A 158 15.50 6.04 13.36
CA GLN A 158 16.90 5.74 13.70
C GLN A 158 17.84 6.85 13.24
N ALA A 159 17.67 7.30 12.00
CA ALA A 159 18.48 8.40 11.45
C ALA A 159 17.94 9.79 11.79
N ASN A 160 16.80 9.88 12.50
CA ASN A 160 16.16 11.13 12.92
C ASN A 160 15.97 12.15 11.78
N LYS A 161 15.66 11.65 10.57
CA LYS A 161 15.41 12.48 9.40
C LYS A 161 13.97 12.94 9.36
N ARG A 162 13.76 14.16 8.84
CA ARG A 162 12.42 14.63 8.45
C ARG A 162 11.99 13.91 7.16
N VAL A 163 11.20 12.85 7.30
CA VAL A 163 10.70 12.04 6.18
C VAL A 163 9.24 12.41 5.89
N VAL A 164 8.93 12.66 4.62
CA VAL A 164 7.55 12.83 4.12
C VAL A 164 7.29 11.78 3.04
N ILE A 165 6.19 11.05 3.16
CA ILE A 165 5.71 10.06 2.21
C ILE A 165 4.55 10.66 1.42
N VAL A 166 4.66 10.68 0.10
CA VAL A 166 3.58 10.99 -0.84
C VAL A 166 2.97 9.65 -1.26
N ASP A 167 1.83 9.32 -0.67
CA ASP A 167 1.20 8.00 -0.73
C ASP A 167 -0.05 8.06 -1.60
N THR A 168 0.05 7.54 -2.81
CA THR A 168 -1.03 7.64 -3.82
C THR A 168 -2.01 6.50 -3.71
N SER A 169 -1.53 5.29 -3.43
CA SER A 169 -2.36 4.09 -3.37
C SER A 169 -2.73 3.67 -1.94
N ASN A 170 -2.28 4.44 -0.94
CA ASN A 170 -2.30 4.08 0.48
C ASN A 170 -1.54 2.79 0.80
N GLU A 171 -0.69 2.30 -0.12
CA GLU A 171 0.05 1.05 0.08
C GLU A 171 1.21 1.23 1.07
N ILE A 172 1.82 2.41 1.19
CA ILE A 172 2.96 2.61 2.09
C ILE A 172 2.49 2.81 3.53
N GLY A 173 1.60 3.79 3.74
CA GLY A 173 1.12 4.23 5.03
C GLY A 173 -0.22 3.64 5.47
N GLY A 174 -0.85 2.79 4.67
CA GLY A 174 -2.14 2.17 5.01
C GLY A 174 -3.34 3.11 4.83
N ASP A 175 -4.54 2.59 5.06
CA ASP A 175 -5.78 3.35 4.88
C ASP A 175 -6.21 4.12 6.14
N GLY A 176 -7.10 5.12 5.94
CA GLY A 176 -7.58 6.05 6.97
C GLY A 176 -6.67 7.27 7.15
N ASP A 177 -7.00 8.19 8.06
CA ASP A 177 -6.24 9.43 8.28
C ASP A 177 -4.94 9.20 9.06
N VAL A 178 -4.96 8.24 9.99
CA VAL A 178 -3.82 7.91 10.85
C VAL A 178 -2.94 6.87 10.14
N PRO A 179 -1.67 7.19 9.81
CA PRO A 179 -0.80 6.26 9.11
C PRO A 179 -0.46 5.04 9.97
N HIS A 180 -0.27 3.91 9.30
CA HIS A 180 0.12 2.66 9.90
C HIS A 180 1.51 2.76 10.58
N PRO A 181 1.71 2.24 11.81
CA PRO A 181 2.96 2.42 12.57
C PRO A 181 4.24 1.89 11.91
N ALA A 182 4.13 1.05 10.87
CA ALA A 182 5.29 0.51 10.18
C ALA A 182 6.09 1.55 9.37
N ILE A 183 5.59 2.78 9.18
CA ILE A 183 6.41 3.89 8.63
C ILE A 183 7.19 4.67 9.71
N GLY A 184 7.08 4.29 10.99
CA GLY A 184 7.70 5.01 12.10
C GLY A 184 7.14 6.44 12.26
N ASN A 185 8.01 7.39 12.59
CA ASN A 185 7.68 8.82 12.69
C ASN A 185 7.63 9.55 11.33
N ALA A 186 7.71 8.83 10.20
CA ALA A 186 7.55 9.45 8.90
C ALA A 186 6.16 10.08 8.77
N ARG A 187 6.10 11.28 8.19
CA ARG A 187 4.84 11.96 7.90
C ARG A 187 4.28 11.47 6.58
N ARG A 188 2.96 11.47 6.42
CA ARG A 188 2.28 11.05 5.19
C ARG A 188 1.42 12.18 4.62
N MET A 189 1.46 12.32 3.32
CA MET A 189 0.54 13.11 2.50
C MET A 189 -0.17 12.15 1.55
N GLN A 190 -1.50 12.10 1.62
CA GLN A 190 -2.30 11.28 0.72
C GLN A 190 -2.57 12.05 -0.58
N VAL A 191 -2.52 11.36 -1.71
CA VAL A 191 -2.82 11.98 -3.01
C VAL A 191 -4.30 11.74 -3.35
N PRO A 192 -5.12 12.80 -3.52
CA PRO A 192 -6.55 12.64 -3.77
C PRO A 192 -6.88 12.14 -5.19
N ASP A 193 -5.96 12.33 -6.14
CA ASP A 193 -6.07 11.94 -7.54
C ASP A 193 -4.68 11.61 -8.06
N THR A 194 -4.49 10.40 -8.61
CA THR A 194 -3.21 9.93 -9.14
C THR A 194 -2.61 10.92 -10.16
N ASN A 195 -3.43 11.62 -10.95
CA ASN A 195 -2.94 12.60 -11.93
C ASN A 195 -2.38 13.88 -11.28
N LYS A 196 -2.61 14.08 -9.98
CA LYS A 196 -2.16 15.24 -9.20
C LYS A 196 -1.01 14.91 -8.25
N GLN A 197 -0.41 13.72 -8.36
CA GLN A 197 0.70 13.30 -7.50
C GLN A 197 1.85 14.32 -7.51
N HIS A 198 2.23 14.82 -8.69
CA HIS A 198 3.27 15.84 -8.86
C HIS A 198 3.00 17.11 -8.03
N LEU A 199 1.74 17.54 -7.88
CA LEU A 199 1.38 18.71 -7.06
C LEU A 199 1.66 18.44 -5.57
N VAL A 200 1.28 17.27 -5.09
CA VAL A 200 1.52 16.85 -3.68
C VAL A 200 3.02 16.68 -3.42
N MET A 201 3.78 16.21 -4.41
CA MET A 201 5.24 16.14 -4.35
C MET A 201 5.89 17.52 -4.16
N ILE A 202 5.44 18.53 -4.91
CA ILE A 202 5.92 19.91 -4.76
C ILE A 202 5.48 20.50 -3.42
N GLU A 203 4.22 20.30 -3.03
CA GLU A 203 3.69 20.76 -1.75
C GLU A 203 4.51 20.23 -0.56
N ALA A 204 4.92 18.96 -0.61
CA ALA A 204 5.73 18.33 0.42
C ALA A 204 7.03 19.11 0.68
N VAL A 205 7.73 19.54 -0.36
CA VAL A 205 8.99 20.28 -0.21
C VAL A 205 8.80 21.77 0.08
N GLU A 206 7.69 22.35 -0.36
CA GLU A 206 7.37 23.76 -0.09
C GLU A 206 6.94 23.99 1.35
N ASN A 207 6.11 23.10 1.89
CA ASN A 207 5.42 23.34 3.16
C ASN A 207 6.02 22.59 4.35
N HIS A 208 6.83 21.55 4.12
CA HIS A 208 7.25 20.66 5.21
C HIS A 208 8.76 20.52 5.39
N MET A 209 9.57 21.18 4.56
CA MET A 209 11.05 21.19 4.62
C MET A 209 11.67 19.80 4.93
N PRO A 210 11.28 18.74 4.19
CA PRO A 210 11.77 17.39 4.44
C PRO A 210 13.26 17.27 4.11
N GLN A 211 13.92 16.30 4.75
CA GLN A 211 15.24 15.84 4.32
C GLN A 211 15.11 14.68 3.33
N VAL A 212 14.02 13.92 3.42
CA VAL A 212 13.71 12.80 2.53
C VAL A 212 12.24 12.90 2.10
N VAL A 213 12.00 12.80 0.81
CA VAL A 213 10.66 12.59 0.24
C VAL A 213 10.60 11.18 -0.34
N ILE A 214 9.60 10.42 0.08
CA ILE A 214 9.32 9.08 -0.41
C ILE A 214 8.06 9.17 -1.29
N VAL A 215 8.10 8.63 -2.49
CA VAL A 215 6.98 8.70 -3.45
C VAL A 215 6.56 7.30 -3.84
N ASP A 216 5.27 7.02 -3.66
CA ASP A 216 4.67 5.77 -4.12
C ASP A 216 4.56 5.74 -5.64
N GLU A 217 5.05 4.66 -6.26
CA GLU A 217 4.97 4.35 -7.70
C GLU A 217 5.00 5.57 -8.67
N ILE A 218 6.21 6.06 -8.98
CA ILE A 218 6.46 7.12 -9.96
C ILE A 218 6.20 6.61 -11.37
N GLY A 219 5.56 7.44 -12.19
CA GLY A 219 5.23 7.18 -13.58
C GLY A 219 3.92 6.41 -13.76
N THR A 220 3.02 6.47 -12.77
CA THR A 220 1.72 5.77 -12.79
C THR A 220 0.61 6.51 -13.50
N GLY A 221 0.86 7.74 -13.97
CA GLY A 221 -0.05 8.47 -14.84
C GLY A 221 -0.71 7.52 -15.84
N SER A 222 -2.04 7.40 -15.75
CA SER A 222 -2.81 6.46 -16.58
C SER A 222 -2.39 6.62 -18.04
N VAL A 223 -2.35 5.52 -18.81
CA VAL A 223 -1.95 5.44 -20.23
C VAL A 223 -2.63 6.51 -21.13
N VAL A 224 -3.68 7.14 -20.62
CA VAL A 224 -4.44 8.24 -21.23
C VAL A 224 -3.73 9.61 -21.14
N SER A 225 -2.65 9.80 -20.34
CA SER A 225 -1.98 11.11 -20.22
C SER A 225 -0.47 11.03 -19.97
N LEU A 226 0.31 11.04 -21.06
CA LEU A 226 1.77 11.21 -21.05
C LEU A 226 2.25 12.41 -20.22
N ARG A 227 1.42 13.46 -20.10
CA ARG A 227 1.75 14.67 -19.34
C ARG A 227 1.93 14.42 -17.84
N ALA A 228 1.14 13.55 -17.23
CA ALA A 228 1.22 13.32 -15.78
C ALA A 228 2.59 12.73 -15.37
N ALA A 229 3.12 11.80 -16.17
CA ALA A 229 4.45 11.24 -15.95
C ALA A 229 5.58 12.27 -16.18
N GLU A 230 5.40 13.19 -17.13
CA GLU A 230 6.33 14.31 -17.35
C GLU A 230 6.32 15.30 -16.17
N ASP A 231 5.14 15.61 -15.64
CA ASP A 231 4.97 16.50 -14.48
C ASP A 231 5.58 15.87 -13.21
N GLU A 232 5.40 14.56 -12.99
CA GLU A 232 6.05 13.83 -11.90
C GLU A 232 7.58 13.84 -12.04
N ALA A 233 8.10 13.64 -13.26
CA ALA A 233 9.53 13.75 -13.54
C ALA A 233 10.08 15.15 -13.22
N LEU A 234 9.36 16.20 -13.61
CA LEU A 234 9.73 17.58 -13.29
C LEU A 234 9.69 17.82 -11.78
N ALA A 235 8.67 17.32 -11.08
CA ALA A 235 8.59 17.40 -9.63
C ALA A 235 9.77 16.67 -8.94
N CYS A 236 10.16 15.49 -9.43
CA CYS A 236 11.35 14.79 -8.95
C CYS A 236 12.61 15.65 -9.09
N ARG A 237 12.78 16.31 -10.24
CA ARG A 237 13.90 17.23 -10.50
C ARG A 237 13.89 18.40 -9.52
N THR A 238 12.74 19.04 -9.31
CA THR A 238 12.60 20.16 -8.35
C THR A 238 12.94 19.72 -6.91
N ILE A 239 12.52 18.53 -6.48
CA ILE A 239 12.87 17.98 -5.17
C ILE A 239 14.39 17.81 -5.05
N ALA A 240 15.02 17.21 -6.06
CA ALA A 240 16.46 16.97 -6.07
C ALA A 240 17.28 18.27 -6.09
N GLU A 241 16.85 19.28 -6.85
CA GLU A 241 17.49 20.61 -6.93
C GLU A 241 17.44 21.36 -5.58
N ARG A 242 16.47 21.05 -4.72
CA ARG A 242 16.38 21.57 -3.34
C ARG A 242 17.27 20.82 -2.35
N GLY A 243 18.07 19.85 -2.81
CA GLY A 243 18.95 19.04 -1.97
C GLY A 243 18.21 18.03 -1.08
N VAL A 244 16.96 17.70 -1.43
CA VAL A 244 16.15 16.70 -0.72
C VAL A 244 16.40 15.33 -1.33
N VAL A 245 16.60 14.32 -0.48
CA VAL A 245 16.73 12.93 -0.93
C VAL A 245 15.37 12.42 -1.40
N LEU A 246 15.30 11.93 -2.63
CA LEU A 246 14.08 11.36 -3.20
C LEU A 246 14.18 9.83 -3.23
N ILE A 247 13.22 9.13 -2.65
CA ILE A 247 13.10 7.68 -2.72
C ILE A 247 11.78 7.34 -3.41
N GLY A 248 11.83 6.62 -4.53
CA GLY A 248 10.64 6.23 -5.27
C GLY A 248 10.58 4.74 -5.57
N THR A 249 9.42 4.26 -6.01
CA THR A 249 9.30 2.99 -6.72
C THR A 249 8.84 3.22 -8.15
N ALA A 250 9.16 2.32 -9.07
CA ALA A 250 8.58 2.31 -10.41
C ALA A 250 8.49 0.87 -10.97
N HIS A 251 7.60 0.64 -11.93
CA HIS A 251 7.58 -0.63 -12.66
C HIS A 251 8.68 -0.66 -13.72
N GLY A 252 9.41 -1.77 -13.85
CA GLY A 252 10.55 -1.88 -14.78
C GLY A 252 10.21 -1.62 -16.25
N ARG A 253 8.95 -1.83 -16.69
CA ARG A 253 8.48 -1.46 -18.04
C ARG A 253 8.31 0.05 -18.22
N LEU A 254 8.00 0.78 -17.14
CA LEU A 254 7.88 2.24 -17.14
C LEU A 254 9.26 2.91 -17.13
N LEU A 255 10.29 2.22 -16.62
CA LEU A 255 11.67 2.74 -16.61
C LEU A 255 12.21 3.03 -18.01
N GLU A 256 11.94 2.18 -19.01
CA GLU A 256 12.38 2.45 -20.39
C GLU A 256 11.81 3.77 -20.92
N ASN A 257 10.61 4.15 -20.47
CA ASN A 257 9.97 5.42 -20.79
C ASN A 257 10.53 6.57 -19.93
N LEU A 258 10.80 6.33 -18.64
CA LEU A 258 11.39 7.31 -17.74
C LEU A 258 12.84 7.66 -18.12
N ILE A 259 13.68 6.68 -18.49
CA ILE A 259 15.07 6.91 -18.92
C ILE A 259 15.12 7.66 -20.25
N LYS A 260 14.12 7.47 -21.12
CA LYS A 260 13.98 8.25 -22.36
C LYS A 260 13.46 9.67 -22.11
N ASN A 261 13.02 9.99 -20.90
CA ASN A 261 12.58 11.33 -20.55
C ASN A 261 13.82 12.21 -20.25
N PRO A 262 14.12 13.23 -21.10
CA PRO A 262 15.26 14.13 -20.87
C PRO A 262 15.14 14.91 -19.55
N THR A 263 13.92 14.98 -18.98
CA THR A 263 13.61 15.67 -17.73
C THR A 263 14.05 14.89 -16.49
N LEU A 264 14.53 13.65 -16.62
CA LEU A 264 15.11 12.85 -15.52
C LEU A 264 16.63 12.66 -15.61
N SER A 265 17.25 13.04 -16.74
CA SER A 265 18.70 13.04 -16.94
C SER A 265 19.41 14.31 -16.48
#